data_AF-A0A1B2HN44-F1
#
_entry.id   AF-A0A1B2HN44-F1
#
_cell.length_a   1.000
_cell.length_b   1.000
_cell.length_c   1.000
_cell.angle_alpha   90.00
_cell.angle_beta   90.00
_cell.angle_gamma   90.00
#
_symmetry.space_group_name_H-M   'P 1'
#
loop_
_entity.id
_entity.type
_entity.pdbx_description
1 polymer ?
#
loop_
_entity_poly.entity_id
_entity_poly.type
_entity_poly.pdbx_seq_one_letter_code
_entity_poly.pdbx_strand_id
1 'polypeptide(L)'
;MRRLGLLLLVCLALAGCGALSDQTTVHTRLADAGYTNVSTFHGTNNGTDRFEVSASSSDQEKTTEQLAEAVWNSYPQHVDQLTVTLNGTSEVYSAEQLQQAFGDRHVTVKPDDDAATDRTILTWLAVAAGVFLLLVTGAVVLVVVLVRRSRRRKQQPHQVYLANPPPGWPPAA
;
A
#
# COMPACT_ATOMS: atom_id res chain seq x y z
N MET A 1 25.60 6.56 -12.11
CA MET A 1 24.14 6.42 -12.29
C MET A 1 23.59 5.05 -11.84
N ARG A 2 24.23 3.92 -12.21
CA ARG A 2 23.72 2.57 -11.88
C ARG A 2 23.67 2.21 -10.39
N ARG A 3 24.64 2.71 -9.59
CA ARG A 3 24.68 2.50 -8.12
C ARG A 3 23.67 3.36 -7.35
N LEU A 4 23.38 4.56 -7.85
CA LEU A 4 22.36 5.46 -7.30
C LEU A 4 20.95 4.90 -7.52
N GLY A 5 20.66 4.32 -8.69
CA GLY A 5 19.37 3.67 -8.94
C GLY A 5 19.12 2.44 -8.06
N LEU A 6 20.17 1.66 -7.73
CA LEU A 6 20.08 0.51 -6.83
C LEU A 6 19.82 0.93 -5.38
N LEU A 7 20.50 1.96 -4.90
CA LEU A 7 20.25 2.53 -3.57
C LEU A 7 18.84 3.07 -3.43
N LEU A 8 18.34 3.77 -4.46
CA LEU A 8 17.01 4.37 -4.44
C LEU A 8 15.90 3.29 -4.48
N LEU A 9 16.12 2.21 -5.22
CA LEU A 9 15.21 1.06 -5.29
C LEU A 9 15.18 0.27 -3.96
N VAL A 10 16.33 0.12 -3.29
CA VAL A 10 16.41 -0.48 -1.95
C VAL A 10 15.70 0.40 -0.92
N CYS A 11 15.91 1.71 -0.92
CA CYS A 11 15.21 2.61 0.01
C CYS A 11 13.69 2.60 -0.20
N LEU A 12 13.20 2.53 -1.45
CA LEU A 12 11.76 2.39 -1.71
C LEU A 12 11.21 1.04 -1.23
N ALA A 13 11.97 -0.05 -1.39
CA ALA A 13 11.57 -1.37 -0.92
C ALA A 13 11.46 -1.42 0.62
N LEU A 14 12.35 -0.75 1.35
CA LEU A 14 12.31 -0.70 2.81
C LEU A 14 11.20 0.23 3.34
N ALA A 15 10.92 1.35 2.69
CA ALA A 15 9.85 2.28 3.10
C ALA A 15 8.44 1.69 2.90
N GLY A 16 8.29 0.70 2.02
CA GLY A 16 7.02 0.00 1.78
C GLY A 16 6.61 -1.01 2.86
N CYS A 17 7.49 -1.37 3.80
CA CYS A 17 7.21 -2.42 4.79
C CYS A 17 6.59 -1.90 6.10
N GLY A 18 6.65 -0.59 6.39
CA GLY A 18 6.20 -0.04 7.67
C GLY A 18 4.68 0.10 7.82
N ALA A 19 3.95 0.31 6.73
CA ALA A 19 2.50 0.55 6.78
C ALA A 19 1.65 -0.72 6.90
N LEU A 20 2.27 -1.91 6.83
CA LEU A 20 1.59 -3.21 6.90
C LEU A 20 1.60 -3.83 8.31
N SER A 21 2.33 -3.27 9.28
CA SER A 21 2.55 -3.93 10.58
C SER A 21 1.35 -3.90 11.52
N ASP A 22 0.55 -2.84 11.47
CA ASP A 22 -0.49 -2.62 12.49
C ASP A 22 -1.70 -3.54 12.26
N GLN A 23 -2.05 -3.80 11.00
CA GLN A 23 -3.13 -4.73 10.65
C GLN A 23 -2.71 -6.20 10.82
N THR A 24 -1.43 -6.51 10.60
CA THR A 24 -0.92 -7.87 10.83
C THR A 24 -0.96 -8.29 12.30
N THR A 25 -0.82 -7.37 13.25
CA THR A 25 -0.74 -7.72 14.68
C THR A 25 -2.05 -8.33 15.20
N VAL A 26 -3.20 -7.79 14.77
CA VAL A 26 -4.53 -8.31 15.15
C VAL A 26 -4.78 -9.65 14.45
N HIS A 27 -4.44 -9.76 13.17
CA HIS A 27 -4.54 -11.01 12.42
C HIS A 27 -3.68 -12.13 13.01
N THR A 28 -2.44 -11.84 13.43
CA THR A 28 -1.54 -12.83 14.04
C THR A 28 -2.06 -13.28 15.39
N ARG A 29 -2.52 -12.36 16.25
CA ARG A 29 -3.08 -12.74 17.57
C ARG A 29 -4.35 -13.56 17.46
N LEU A 30 -5.24 -13.24 16.52
CA LEU A 30 -6.45 -14.03 16.29
C LEU A 30 -6.14 -15.39 15.68
N ALA A 31 -5.16 -15.48 14.79
CA ALA A 31 -4.67 -16.76 14.25
C ALA A 31 -4.03 -17.63 15.34
N ASP A 32 -3.20 -17.04 16.21
CA ASP A 32 -2.60 -17.73 17.36
C ASP A 32 -3.66 -18.21 18.36
N ALA A 33 -4.76 -17.46 18.50
CA ALA A 33 -5.92 -17.85 19.27
C ALA A 33 -6.80 -18.93 18.57
N GLY A 34 -6.44 -19.40 17.38
CA GLY A 34 -7.13 -20.47 16.66
C GLY A 34 -8.27 -20.01 15.74
N TYR A 35 -8.43 -18.69 15.53
CA TYR A 35 -9.43 -18.15 14.61
C TYR A 35 -8.88 -18.08 13.18
N THR A 36 -9.73 -18.41 12.20
CA THR A 36 -9.45 -18.41 10.76
C THR A 36 -10.41 -17.47 10.04
N ASN A 37 -10.13 -17.11 8.78
CA ASN A 37 -10.95 -16.17 7.98
C ASN A 37 -11.29 -14.86 8.72
N VAL A 38 -10.30 -14.28 9.40
CA VAL A 38 -10.46 -13.02 10.11
C VAL A 38 -10.65 -11.89 9.10
N SER A 39 -11.67 -11.08 9.30
CA SER A 39 -11.94 -9.85 8.55
C SER A 39 -12.28 -8.76 9.57
N THR A 40 -11.60 -7.62 9.47
CA THR A 40 -11.81 -6.48 10.35
C THR A 40 -12.20 -5.25 9.54
N PHE A 41 -13.23 -4.56 9.95
CA PHE A 41 -13.67 -3.30 9.36
C PHE A 41 -13.79 -2.24 10.45
N HIS A 42 -13.20 -1.08 10.21
CA HIS A 42 -13.36 0.09 11.07
C HIS A 42 -14.04 1.17 10.23
N GLY A 43 -15.14 1.72 10.75
CA GLY A 43 -15.81 2.85 10.13
C GLY A 43 -16.46 3.75 11.15
N THR A 44 -16.44 5.04 10.88
CA THR A 44 -17.13 6.05 11.68
C THR A 44 -18.43 6.40 10.97
N ASN A 45 -19.55 6.41 11.71
CA ASN A 45 -20.85 6.82 11.18
C ASN A 45 -21.52 7.79 12.14
N ASN A 46 -21.80 9.01 11.67
CA ASN A 46 -22.40 10.09 12.48
C ASN A 46 -21.63 10.41 13.79
N GLY A 47 -20.30 10.26 13.78
CA GLY A 47 -19.45 10.46 14.96
C GLY A 47 -19.49 9.30 15.96
N THR A 48 -20.04 8.15 15.57
CA THR A 48 -19.93 6.89 16.32
C THR A 48 -18.91 5.99 15.65
N ASP A 49 -17.89 5.59 16.39
CA ASP A 49 -16.84 4.68 15.91
C ASP A 49 -17.30 3.24 16.04
N ARG A 50 -17.36 2.56 14.89
CA ARG A 50 -17.80 1.17 14.78
C ARG A 50 -16.66 0.29 14.31
N PHE A 51 -16.39 -0.75 15.09
CA PHE A 51 -15.47 -1.81 14.70
C PHE A 51 -16.25 -3.10 14.49
N GLU A 52 -16.04 -3.74 13.35
CA GLU A 52 -16.63 -5.02 12.99
C GLU A 52 -15.52 -6.05 12.82
N VAL A 53 -15.64 -7.18 13.51
CA VAL A 53 -14.71 -8.29 13.44
C VAL A 53 -15.49 -9.55 13.10
N SER A 54 -15.18 -10.13 11.95
CA SER A 54 -15.70 -11.42 11.53
C SER A 54 -14.58 -12.45 11.55
N ALA A 55 -14.84 -13.61 12.13
CA ALA A 55 -13.90 -14.71 12.17
C ALA A 55 -14.63 -16.06 12.11
N SER A 56 -13.88 -17.12 11.81
CA SER A 56 -14.32 -18.51 11.85
C SER A 56 -13.45 -19.29 12.84
N SER A 57 -14.01 -20.32 13.46
CA SER A 57 -13.27 -21.23 14.34
C SER A 57 -13.73 -22.66 14.08
N SER A 58 -12.78 -23.59 13.95
CA SER A 58 -13.07 -25.03 13.88
C SER A 58 -13.47 -25.60 15.24
N ASP A 59 -13.14 -24.89 16.31
CA ASP A 59 -13.55 -25.23 17.67
C ASP A 59 -14.94 -24.66 17.94
N GLN A 60 -15.89 -25.56 18.27
CA GLN A 60 -17.29 -25.25 18.54
C GLN A 60 -17.53 -24.73 19.95
N GLU A 61 -16.57 -24.86 20.86
CA GLU A 61 -16.66 -24.31 22.22
C GLU A 61 -16.38 -22.80 22.25
N LYS A 62 -15.81 -22.27 21.16
CA LYS A 62 -15.53 -20.84 21.01
C LYS A 62 -16.81 -20.04 20.84
N THR A 63 -16.95 -18.99 21.65
CA THR A 63 -18.09 -18.09 21.62
C THR A 63 -17.73 -16.73 21.02
N THR A 64 -18.76 -16.01 20.56
CA THR A 64 -18.69 -14.60 20.16
C THR A 64 -18.16 -13.72 21.30
N GLU A 65 -18.49 -14.04 22.55
CA GLU A 65 -18.01 -13.33 23.75
C GLU A 65 -16.48 -13.46 23.93
N GLN A 66 -15.91 -14.66 23.76
CA GLN A 66 -14.46 -14.84 23.79
C GLN A 66 -13.73 -14.08 22.67
N LEU A 67 -14.36 -14.01 21.50
CA LEU A 67 -13.84 -13.20 20.39
C LEU A 67 -13.93 -11.71 20.72
N ALA A 68 -15.02 -11.25 21.35
CA ALA A 68 -15.18 -9.88 21.82
C ALA A 68 -14.12 -9.50 22.87
N GLU A 69 -13.85 -10.37 23.83
CA GLU A 69 -12.80 -10.20 24.85
C GLU A 69 -11.41 -10.07 24.20
N ALA A 70 -11.09 -10.97 23.26
CA ALA A 70 -9.82 -10.95 22.55
C ALA A 70 -9.62 -9.65 21.77
N VAL A 71 -10.68 -9.15 21.13
CA VAL A 71 -10.66 -7.87 20.42
C VAL A 71 -10.54 -6.70 21.39
N TRP A 72 -11.32 -6.66 22.46
CA TRP A 72 -11.28 -5.61 23.48
C TRP A 72 -9.91 -5.41 24.10
N ASN A 73 -9.21 -6.52 24.38
CA ASN A 73 -7.88 -6.51 24.99
C ASN A 73 -6.73 -6.27 23.99
N SER A 74 -6.98 -6.36 22.69
CA SER A 74 -5.93 -6.23 21.66
C SER A 74 -6.06 -4.96 20.83
N TYR A 75 -7.26 -4.38 20.72
CA TYR A 75 -7.52 -3.24 19.85
C TYR A 75 -7.21 -1.91 20.55
N PRO A 76 -6.19 -1.15 20.10
CA PRO A 76 -5.71 0.03 20.81
C PRO A 76 -6.53 1.30 20.53
N GLN A 77 -7.47 1.28 19.59
CA GLN A 77 -8.26 2.47 19.22
C GLN A 77 -9.53 2.58 20.04
N HIS A 78 -10.07 3.80 20.17
CA HIS A 78 -11.39 3.99 20.74
C HIS A 78 -12.47 3.34 19.85
N VAL A 79 -13.52 2.83 20.49
CA VAL A 79 -14.64 2.20 19.78
C VAL A 79 -15.86 2.35 20.65
N ASP A 80 -16.93 2.89 20.07
CA ASP A 80 -18.23 2.98 20.72
C ASP A 80 -19.02 1.67 20.59
N GLN A 81 -18.86 1.01 19.43
CA GLN A 81 -19.62 -0.17 19.08
C GLN A 81 -18.73 -1.23 18.44
N LEU A 82 -18.77 -2.44 19.00
CA LEU A 82 -18.10 -3.62 18.48
C LEU A 82 -19.13 -4.61 17.95
N THR A 83 -19.04 -4.94 16.66
CA THR A 83 -19.80 -6.04 16.06
C THR A 83 -18.88 -7.24 15.90
N VAL A 84 -19.26 -8.37 16.48
CA VAL A 84 -18.48 -9.60 16.44
C VAL A 84 -19.27 -10.67 15.71
N THR A 85 -18.71 -11.22 14.66
CA THR A 85 -19.26 -12.36 13.93
C THR A 85 -18.35 -13.57 14.08
N LEU A 86 -18.86 -14.67 14.64
CA LEU A 86 -18.17 -15.94 14.73
C LEU A 86 -19.00 -17.03 14.05
N ASN A 87 -18.41 -17.73 13.07
CA ASN A 87 -19.07 -18.83 12.36
C ASN A 87 -20.47 -18.47 11.80
N GLY A 88 -20.67 -17.21 11.42
CA GLY A 88 -21.93 -16.68 10.88
C GLY A 88 -22.93 -16.17 11.94
N THR A 89 -22.67 -16.38 13.23
CA THR A 89 -23.45 -15.77 14.32
C THR A 89 -22.87 -14.40 14.63
N SER A 90 -23.70 -13.36 14.62
CA SER A 90 -23.26 -11.99 14.90
C SER A 90 -23.90 -11.43 16.16
N GLU A 91 -23.09 -10.79 16.98
CA GLU A 91 -23.50 -10.07 18.18
C GLU A 91 -22.89 -8.67 18.19
N VAL A 92 -23.55 -7.77 18.90
CA VAL A 92 -23.19 -6.36 18.96
C VAL A 92 -23.02 -5.98 20.42
N TYR A 93 -21.88 -5.38 20.72
CA TYR A 93 -21.49 -4.94 22.04
C TYR A 93 -21.18 -3.45 22.03
N SER A 94 -21.67 -2.71 23.02
CA SER A 94 -21.24 -1.33 23.25
C SER A 94 -19.95 -1.29 24.07
N ALA A 95 -19.24 -0.17 24.01
CA ALA A 95 -18.05 0.06 24.83
C ALA A 95 -18.33 -0.16 26.32
N GLU A 96 -19.48 0.31 26.81
CA GLU A 96 -19.88 0.17 28.22
C GLU A 96 -20.14 -1.28 28.59
N GLN A 97 -20.76 -2.06 27.68
CA GLN A 97 -21.00 -3.48 27.90
C GLN A 97 -19.69 -4.26 27.98
N LEU A 98 -18.74 -3.96 27.10
CA LEU A 98 -17.42 -4.61 27.10
C LEU A 98 -16.61 -4.22 28.34
N GLN A 99 -16.67 -2.95 28.76
CA GLN A 99 -16.01 -2.51 29.98
C GLN A 99 -16.65 -3.13 31.23
N GLN A 100 -17.98 -3.28 31.26
CA GLN A 100 -18.67 -3.93 32.35
C GLN A 100 -18.36 -5.44 32.42
N ALA A 101 -18.23 -6.10 31.27
CA ALA A 101 -17.97 -7.54 31.18
C ALA A 101 -16.50 -7.89 31.45
N PHE A 102 -15.56 -7.14 30.86
CA PHE A 102 -14.12 -7.49 30.84
C PHE A 102 -13.24 -6.53 31.62
N GLY A 103 -13.80 -5.44 32.16
CA GLY A 103 -13.06 -4.43 32.90
C GLY A 103 -12.28 -3.46 32.00
N ASP A 104 -11.33 -2.75 32.63
CA ASP A 104 -10.51 -1.76 31.93
C ASP A 104 -9.64 -2.40 30.86
N ARG A 105 -9.48 -1.70 29.72
CA ARG A 105 -8.68 -2.18 28.60
C ARG A 105 -7.21 -2.33 29.01
N HIS A 106 -6.62 -3.49 28.73
CA HIS A 106 -5.19 -3.74 28.93
C HIS A 106 -4.27 -3.07 27.89
N VAL A 107 -4.84 -2.33 26.94
CA VAL A 107 -4.12 -1.62 25.88
C VAL A 107 -4.17 -0.12 26.11
N THR A 108 -3.03 0.54 25.95
CA THR A 108 -2.95 2.00 25.98
C THR A 108 -3.75 2.55 24.82
N VAL A 109 -4.90 3.17 25.12
CA VAL A 109 -5.77 3.78 24.11
C VAL A 109 -4.97 4.87 23.39
N LYS A 110 -4.80 4.72 22.07
CA LYS A 110 -4.22 5.80 21.26
C LYS A 110 -5.22 6.96 21.22
N PRO A 111 -4.77 8.22 21.36
CA PRO A 111 -5.66 9.37 21.21
C PRO A 111 -6.28 9.36 19.81
N ASP A 112 -7.57 9.70 19.72
CA ASP A 112 -8.35 9.67 18.48
C ASP A 112 -7.60 10.36 17.33
N ASP A 113 -7.27 9.58 16.31
CA ASP A 113 -6.39 9.94 15.19
C ASP A 113 -7.10 10.81 14.14
N ASP A 114 -8.27 11.38 14.43
CA ASP A 114 -9.03 12.22 13.48
C ASP A 114 -8.22 13.43 13.00
N ALA A 115 -7.37 14.01 13.87
CA ALA A 115 -6.45 15.09 13.48
C ALA A 115 -5.18 14.59 12.75
N ALA A 116 -4.83 13.31 12.89
CA ALA A 116 -3.63 12.70 12.32
C ALA A 116 -3.90 12.00 10.97
N THR A 117 -5.13 11.53 10.74
CA THR A 117 -5.55 10.84 9.52
C THR A 117 -5.61 11.80 8.34
N ASP A 118 -6.11 13.03 8.53
CA ASP A 118 -6.08 14.08 7.50
C ASP A 118 -4.65 14.45 7.08
N ARG A 119 -3.74 14.56 8.07
CA ARG A 119 -2.32 14.80 7.79
C ARG A 119 -1.70 13.60 7.09
N THR A 120 -2.05 12.39 7.47
CA THR A 120 -1.54 11.15 6.88
C THR A 120 -2.01 11.04 5.42
N ILE A 121 -3.30 11.24 5.13
CA ILE A 121 -3.86 11.22 3.78
C ILE A 121 -3.25 12.31 2.90
N LEU A 122 -3.13 13.55 3.40
CA LEU A 122 -2.46 14.64 2.67
C LEU A 122 -1.00 14.35 2.40
N THR A 123 -0.29 13.74 3.35
CA THR A 123 1.11 13.35 3.18
C THR A 123 1.25 12.22 2.16
N TRP A 124 0.38 11.22 2.20
CA TRP A 124 0.34 10.14 1.21
C TRP A 124 -0.07 10.62 -0.19
N LEU A 125 -1.01 11.55 -0.29
CA LEU A 125 -1.36 12.22 -1.55
C LEU A 125 -0.18 13.04 -2.10
N ALA A 126 0.55 13.75 -1.25
CA ALA A 126 1.73 14.51 -1.65
C ALA A 126 2.85 13.57 -2.14
N VAL A 127 3.08 12.45 -1.45
CA VAL A 127 4.05 11.41 -1.86
C VAL A 127 3.60 10.76 -3.17
N ALA A 128 2.33 10.39 -3.31
CA ALA A 128 1.78 9.80 -4.52
C ALA A 128 1.87 10.76 -5.71
N ALA A 129 1.54 12.04 -5.52
CA ALA A 129 1.71 13.08 -6.53
C ALA A 129 3.18 13.27 -6.92
N GLY A 130 4.10 13.27 -5.95
CA GLY A 130 5.53 13.33 -6.20
C GLY A 130 6.04 12.15 -7.04
N VAL A 131 5.65 10.92 -6.69
CA VAL A 131 6.02 9.70 -7.43
C VAL A 131 5.42 9.71 -8.84
N PHE A 132 4.16 10.11 -8.98
CA PHE A 132 3.49 10.21 -10.28
C PHE A 132 4.19 11.21 -11.20
N LEU A 133 4.54 12.40 -10.68
CA LEU A 133 5.24 13.43 -11.45
C LEU A 133 6.63 12.96 -11.87
N LEU A 134 7.33 12.22 -11.01
CA LEU A 134 8.62 11.62 -11.30
C LEU A 134 8.52 10.53 -12.39
N LEU A 135 7.48 9.68 -12.33
CA LEU A 135 7.18 8.68 -13.36
C LEU A 135 6.84 9.33 -14.71
N VAL A 136 5.98 10.34 -14.73
CA VAL A 136 5.63 11.09 -15.95
C VAL A 136 6.87 11.75 -16.54
N THR A 137 7.68 12.42 -15.72
CA THR A 137 8.93 13.06 -16.18
C THR A 137 9.89 12.02 -16.74
N GLY A 138 10.06 10.88 -16.07
CA GLY A 138 10.87 9.75 -16.55
C GLY A 138 10.36 9.19 -17.87
N ALA A 139 9.05 9.02 -18.03
CA ALA A 139 8.43 8.55 -19.26
C ALA A 139 8.65 9.55 -20.41
N VAL A 140 8.50 10.85 -20.17
CA VAL A 140 8.76 11.89 -21.17
C VAL A 140 10.23 11.86 -21.61
N VAL A 141 11.18 11.80 -20.66
CA VAL A 141 12.61 11.69 -20.99
C VAL A 141 12.89 10.42 -21.78
N LEU A 142 12.29 9.28 -21.41
CA LEU A 142 12.44 8.02 -22.12
C LEU A 142 11.93 8.14 -23.57
N VAL A 143 10.75 8.72 -23.77
CA VAL A 143 10.19 8.98 -25.10
C VAL A 143 11.11 9.89 -25.91
N VAL A 144 11.60 11.00 -25.34
CA VAL A 144 12.53 11.91 -26.03
C VAL A 144 13.82 11.19 -26.43
N VAL A 145 14.39 10.38 -25.55
CA VAL A 145 15.60 9.58 -25.82
C VAL A 145 15.34 8.55 -26.91
N LEU A 146 14.20 7.83 -26.86
CA LEU A 146 13.81 6.86 -27.87
C LEU A 146 13.59 7.52 -29.23
N VAL A 147 12.93 8.68 -29.27
CA VAL A 147 12.73 9.47 -30.50
C VAL A 147 14.07 9.99 -31.02
N ARG A 148 14.94 10.53 -30.17
CA ARG A 148 16.30 10.95 -30.58
C ARG A 148 17.12 9.79 -31.11
N ARG A 149 17.08 8.64 -30.44
CA ARG A 149 17.79 7.42 -30.85
C ARG A 149 17.24 6.88 -32.18
N SER A 150 15.92 6.89 -32.34
CA SER A 150 15.24 6.51 -33.58
C SER A 150 15.61 7.45 -34.73
N ARG A 151 15.58 8.78 -34.50
CA ARG A 151 16.00 9.78 -35.50
C ARG A 151 17.47 9.64 -35.87
N ARG A 152 18.37 9.42 -34.91
CA ARG A 152 19.80 9.17 -35.19
C ARG A 152 20.03 7.91 -36.00
N ARG A 153 19.21 6.85 -35.83
CA ARG A 153 19.29 5.65 -36.67
C ARG A 153 18.83 5.91 -38.10
N LYS A 154 17.81 6.75 -38.30
CA LYS A 154 17.34 7.15 -39.64
C LYS A 154 18.27 8.14 -40.35
N GLN A 155 19.18 8.79 -39.62
CA GLN A 155 20.18 9.70 -40.16
C GLN A 155 21.56 9.05 -40.38
N GLN A 156 21.65 7.72 -40.42
CA GLN A 156 22.84 7.11 -41.04
C GLN A 156 22.94 7.66 -42.46
N PRO A 157 24.00 8.41 -42.80
CA PRO A 157 24.10 9.07 -44.08
C PRO A 157 24.11 8.01 -45.16
N HIS A 158 23.21 8.12 -46.13
CA HIS A 158 23.43 7.53 -47.45
C HIS A 158 24.83 7.92 -47.86
N GLN A 159 25.76 6.96 -47.84
CA GLN A 159 27.07 7.18 -48.42
C GLN A 159 26.86 7.51 -49.89
N VAL A 160 27.15 8.77 -50.21
CA VAL A 160 27.24 9.27 -51.57
C VAL A 160 28.29 8.41 -52.26
N TYR A 161 27.84 7.51 -53.13
CA TYR A 161 28.71 6.78 -54.04
C TYR A 161 29.36 7.83 -54.95
N LEU A 162 30.62 8.18 -54.66
CA LEU A 162 31.45 9.00 -55.52
C LEU A 162 31.54 8.31 -56.87
N ALA A 163 30.89 8.92 -57.86
CA ALA A 163 30.98 8.51 -59.25
C ALA A 163 32.44 8.65 -59.70
N ASN A 164 33.04 7.50 -60.03
CA ASN A 164 34.39 7.38 -60.58
C ASN A 164 34.42 8.10 -61.95
N PRO A 165 35.36 9.01 -62.25
CA PRO A 165 35.44 9.62 -63.58
C PRO A 165 35.98 8.60 -64.61
N PRO A 166 35.43 8.58 -65.85
CA PRO A 166 35.84 7.62 -66.87
C PRO A 166 37.26 7.91 -67.41
N PRO A 167 38.02 6.87 -67.81
CA PRO A 167 39.40 7.03 -68.26
C PRO A 167 39.49 7.35 -69.76
N GLY A 168 40.26 8.40 -70.08
CA GLY A 168 41.12 8.45 -71.27
C GLY A 168 40.57 9.13 -72.51
N TRP A 169 41.17 10.26 -72.90
CA TRP A 169 41.36 10.67 -74.31
C TRP A 169 42.76 11.30 -74.46
N PRO A 170 43.61 10.84 -75.41
CA PRO A 170 44.88 11.48 -75.73
C PRO A 170 44.69 12.68 -76.68
N PRO A 171 45.53 13.73 -76.61
CA PRO A 171 45.49 14.80 -77.60
C PRO A 171 46.04 14.33 -78.95
N ALA A 172 45.32 14.63 -80.03
CA ALA A 172 45.73 14.38 -81.40
C ALA A 172 46.66 15.48 -81.91
N ALA A 173 47.75 15.04 -82.56
CA ALA A 173 48.69 15.68 -83.50
C ALA A 173 48.97 17.19 -83.39
#